data_AF-A0AAV2IEW1-F1
#
_entry.id   AF-A0AAV2IEW1-F1
#
_cell.length_a   1.000
_cell.length_b   1.000
_cell.length_c   1.000
_cell.angle_alpha   90.00
_cell.angle_beta   90.00
_cell.angle_gamma   90.00
#
_symmetry.space_group_name_H-M   'P 1'
#
loop_
_entity.id
_entity.type
_entity.pdbx_description
1 polymer ?
#
loop_
_entity_poly.entity_id
_entity_poly.type
_entity_poly.pdbx_seq_one_letter_code
_entity_poly.pdbx_strand_id
1 'polypeptide(L)'
;HDSKWPDLLIVVADKENITRGYIADPVILTLRLRLPNNRTNMYCARWAPSASDETSGTWTAAGCRVRNTSCRITVTSEHCEEFYVTCECNHLSTYAVIIDIADGTALLPAITDMEAVTYVLTTFSLMLMLLSFFVLFTFKRLQCNWNSIRINLIFTIFIVDLAYVIGINKTSPKLFCRLIAIALHYFYMACFAWLFIEMLHIYRMLTEKQTINYGSMKFYYLLGYVLPGIVVGLAVGLYTDANGNASFCWLVTSETFIWSFAG
;
A
#
# COMPACT_ATOMS: atom_id res chain seq x y z
N HIS A 1 -26.78 -15.04 -1.84
CA HIS A 1 -27.42 -14.21 -2.89
C HIS A 1 -26.58 -14.37 -4.14
N ASP A 2 -26.96 -15.33 -4.99
CA ASP A 2 -26.21 -15.78 -6.15
C ASP A 2 -26.19 -14.72 -7.26
N SER A 3 -25.04 -14.08 -7.45
CA SER A 3 -24.77 -13.23 -8.60
C SER A 3 -24.37 -14.11 -9.77
N LYS A 4 -25.36 -14.66 -10.49
CA LYS A 4 -25.15 -15.26 -11.81
C LYS A 4 -24.71 -14.15 -12.77
N TRP A 5 -23.43 -14.13 -13.13
CA TRP A 5 -22.93 -13.32 -14.24
C TRP A 5 -23.44 -13.93 -15.56
N PRO A 6 -23.86 -13.13 -16.55
CA PRO A 6 -24.21 -13.65 -17.85
C PRO A 6 -22.92 -14.03 -18.58
N ASP A 7 -22.53 -15.30 -18.50
CA ASP A 7 -21.47 -15.88 -19.32
C ASP A 7 -22.03 -16.06 -20.75
N LEU A 8 -21.78 -15.10 -21.64
CA LEU A 8 -22.17 -15.21 -23.04
C LEU A 8 -21.11 -16.05 -23.79
N LEU A 9 -21.30 -17.37 -23.82
CA LEU A 9 -20.47 -18.28 -24.60
C LEU A 9 -21.03 -18.40 -26.03
N ILE A 10 -20.40 -17.74 -27.00
CA ILE A 10 -20.72 -17.90 -28.42
C ILE A 10 -19.86 -19.04 -28.98
N VAL A 11 -20.48 -20.19 -29.26
CA VAL A 11 -19.82 -21.33 -29.91
C VAL A 11 -20.25 -21.39 -31.37
N VAL A 12 -19.30 -21.26 -32.28
CA VAL A 12 -19.51 -21.55 -33.71
C VAL A 12 -18.97 -22.96 -33.97
N ALA A 13 -19.83 -23.83 -34.48
CA ALA A 13 -19.50 -25.20 -34.85
C ALA A 13 -19.70 -25.37 -36.36
N ASP A 14 -18.73 -25.99 -37.03
CA ASP A 14 -18.87 -26.47 -38.40
C ASP A 14 -18.86 -28.00 -38.36
N LYS A 15 -19.93 -28.63 -38.88
CA LYS A 15 -20.13 -30.09 -38.90
C LYS A 15 -19.75 -30.79 -37.59
N GLU A 16 -20.36 -30.34 -36.48
CA GLU A 16 -20.21 -30.92 -35.12
C GLU A 16 -18.81 -30.78 -34.49
N ASN A 17 -17.83 -30.19 -35.18
CA ASN A 17 -16.55 -29.82 -34.59
C ASN A 17 -16.54 -28.33 -34.22
N ILE A 18 -16.17 -28.05 -32.96
CA ILE A 18 -15.92 -26.69 -32.48
C ILE A 18 -14.70 -26.15 -33.22
N THR A 19 -14.91 -25.23 -34.17
CA THR A 19 -13.80 -24.59 -34.89
C THR A 19 -13.12 -23.58 -33.97
N ARG A 20 -11.99 -23.99 -33.38
CA ARG A 20 -11.08 -23.13 -32.62
C ARG A 20 -10.00 -22.61 -33.58
N GLY A 21 -9.93 -21.31 -33.85
CA GLY A 21 -9.00 -20.80 -34.86
C GLY A 21 -9.05 -19.30 -35.11
N TYR A 22 -8.17 -18.83 -36.00
CA TYR A 22 -8.19 -17.47 -36.55
C TYR A 22 -9.34 -17.33 -37.54
N ILE A 23 -10.05 -16.21 -37.49
CA ILE A 23 -11.20 -15.94 -38.36
C ILE A 23 -10.80 -14.83 -39.34
N ALA A 24 -11.13 -15.03 -40.62
CA ALA A 24 -10.87 -14.05 -41.67
C ALA A 24 -11.63 -12.73 -41.43
N ASP A 25 -12.88 -12.84 -40.98
CA ASP A 25 -13.70 -11.71 -40.56
C ASP A 25 -13.74 -11.62 -39.01
N PRO A 26 -13.32 -10.50 -38.40
CA PRO A 26 -13.25 -10.40 -36.96
C PRO A 26 -14.65 -10.34 -36.33
N VAL A 27 -14.80 -10.99 -35.18
CA VAL A 27 -16.03 -10.95 -34.39
C VAL A 27 -16.13 -9.62 -33.67
N ILE A 28 -17.26 -8.94 -33.86
CA ILE A 28 -17.57 -7.68 -33.22
C ILE A 28 -18.63 -7.96 -32.15
N LEU A 29 -18.29 -7.64 -30.90
CA LEU A 29 -19.16 -7.89 -29.76
C LEU A 29 -19.26 -6.65 -28.88
N THR A 30 -20.48 -6.29 -28.50
CA THR A 30 -20.77 -5.12 -27.67
C THR A 30 -21.23 -5.59 -26.30
N LEU A 31 -20.46 -5.23 -25.27
CA LEU A 31 -20.68 -5.61 -23.88
C LEU A 31 -21.14 -4.40 -23.08
N ARG A 32 -22.21 -4.57 -22.29
CA ARG A 32 -22.70 -3.54 -21.36
C ARG A 32 -21.93 -3.62 -20.05
N LEU A 33 -21.31 -2.52 -19.63
CA LEU A 33 -20.74 -2.38 -18.30
C LEU A 33 -21.83 -2.01 -17.31
N ARG A 34 -21.85 -2.72 -16.17
CA ARG A 34 -22.81 -2.49 -15.09
C ARG A 34 -22.49 -1.26 -14.24
N LEU A 35 -21.23 -0.82 -14.23
CA LEU A 35 -20.77 0.35 -13.45
C LEU A 35 -19.83 1.23 -14.32
N PRO A 36 -20.37 2.24 -15.04
CA PRO A 36 -19.62 3.13 -15.94
C PRO A 36 -18.63 4.08 -15.26
N ASN A 37 -18.90 4.48 -14.02
CA ASN A 37 -18.19 5.60 -13.40
C ASN A 37 -16.77 5.23 -12.97
N ASN A 38 -15.86 6.18 -13.19
CA ASN A 38 -14.49 6.21 -12.67
C ASN A 38 -13.66 4.96 -12.98
N ARG A 39 -13.62 4.56 -14.26
CA ARG A 39 -12.75 3.47 -14.74
C ARG A 39 -11.85 3.96 -15.87
N THR A 40 -10.57 3.65 -15.77
CA THR A 40 -9.53 3.95 -16.76
C THR A 40 -9.10 2.64 -17.40
N ASN A 41 -8.47 2.71 -18.58
CA ASN A 41 -7.81 1.58 -19.23
C ASN A 41 -8.69 0.33 -19.40
N MET A 42 -9.52 0.34 -20.44
CA MET A 42 -10.34 -0.81 -20.82
C MET A 42 -9.61 -1.65 -21.86
N TYR A 43 -9.57 -2.97 -21.66
CA TYR A 43 -8.99 -3.90 -22.63
C TYR A 43 -9.93 -5.08 -22.87
N CYS A 44 -10.10 -5.41 -24.14
CA CYS A 44 -10.81 -6.62 -24.55
C CYS A 44 -9.88 -7.82 -24.42
N ALA A 45 -10.33 -8.86 -23.72
CA ALA A 45 -9.58 -10.08 -23.51
C ALA A 45 -10.39 -11.29 -23.99
N ARG A 46 -9.69 -12.30 -24.50
CA ARG A 46 -10.24 -13.62 -24.80
C ARG A 46 -9.67 -14.67 -23.88
N TRP A 47 -10.42 -15.74 -23.65
CA TRP A 47 -9.91 -16.92 -22.99
C TRP A 47 -8.94 -17.67 -23.92
N ALA A 48 -7.77 -18.05 -23.43
CA ALA A 48 -6.82 -18.91 -24.12
C ALA A 48 -6.60 -20.18 -23.29
N PRO A 49 -7.12 -21.34 -23.72
CA PRO A 49 -6.88 -22.60 -23.02
C PRO A 49 -5.40 -22.98 -23.08
N SER A 50 -4.92 -23.67 -22.03
CA SER A 50 -3.56 -24.18 -21.96
C SER A 50 -3.38 -25.36 -22.90
N ALA A 51 -2.17 -25.52 -23.45
CA ALA A 51 -1.85 -26.60 -24.39
C ALA A 51 -1.93 -28.00 -23.75
N SER A 52 -1.86 -28.10 -22.42
CA SER A 52 -1.83 -29.36 -21.68
C SER A 52 -3.17 -29.77 -21.08
N ASP A 53 -4.12 -28.84 -20.91
CA ASP A 53 -5.38 -29.11 -20.19
C ASP A 53 -6.47 -28.15 -20.68
N GLU A 54 -7.54 -28.69 -21.29
CA GLU A 54 -8.64 -27.89 -21.86
C GLU A 54 -9.45 -27.13 -20.81
N THR A 55 -9.34 -27.53 -19.54
CA THR A 55 -10.05 -26.92 -18.41
C THR A 55 -9.28 -25.75 -17.79
N SER A 56 -7.98 -25.63 -18.07
CA SER A 56 -7.13 -24.56 -17.57
C SER A 56 -6.79 -23.59 -18.70
N GLY A 57 -6.68 -22.30 -18.39
CA GLY A 57 -6.39 -21.28 -19.39
C GLY A 57 -6.04 -19.94 -18.77
N THR A 58 -5.71 -18.98 -19.62
CA THR A 58 -5.36 -17.61 -19.21
C THR A 58 -6.11 -16.61 -20.08
N TRP A 59 -6.54 -15.51 -19.48
CA TRP A 59 -7.10 -14.37 -20.22
C TRP A 59 -5.97 -13.65 -20.97
N THR A 60 -6.15 -13.44 -22.27
CA THR A 60 -5.17 -12.73 -23.10
C THR A 60 -5.84 -11.66 -23.94
N ALA A 61 -5.19 -10.49 -24.05
CA ALA A 61 -5.60 -9.42 -24.98
C ALA A 61 -5.14 -9.71 -26.43
N ALA A 62 -4.35 -10.76 -26.65
CA ALA A 62 -3.80 -11.06 -27.98
C ALA A 62 -4.91 -11.37 -28.99
N GLY A 63 -4.95 -10.57 -30.06
CA GLY A 63 -5.94 -10.69 -31.14
C GLY A 63 -7.27 -9.99 -30.85
N CYS A 64 -7.38 -9.25 -29.74
CA CYS A 64 -8.55 -8.45 -29.40
C CYS A 64 -8.18 -6.96 -29.25
N ARG A 65 -9.05 -6.07 -29.72
CA ARG A 65 -8.91 -4.62 -29.54
C ARG A 65 -10.24 -3.96 -29.20
N VAL A 66 -10.18 -2.87 -28.44
CA VAL A 66 -11.33 -2.00 -28.23
C VAL A 66 -11.56 -1.21 -29.51
N ARG A 67 -12.73 -1.37 -30.12
CA ARG A 67 -13.09 -0.67 -31.37
C ARG A 67 -13.76 0.66 -31.08
N ASN A 68 -14.78 0.65 -30.22
CA ASN A 68 -15.44 1.86 -29.78
C ASN A 68 -15.99 1.69 -28.36
N THR A 69 -16.23 2.83 -27.73
CA THR A 69 -16.99 2.92 -26.49
C THR A 69 -18.19 3.83 -26.75
N SER A 70 -19.37 3.42 -26.29
CA SER A 70 -20.61 4.16 -26.45
C SER A 70 -21.23 4.36 -25.08
N CYS A 71 -21.68 5.58 -24.82
CA CYS A 71 -22.38 5.93 -23.60
C CYS A 71 -23.81 6.32 -23.96
N ARG A 72 -24.79 5.71 -23.29
CA ARG A 72 -26.18 6.13 -23.35
C ARG A 72 -26.53 6.89 -22.08
N ILE A 73 -26.85 8.16 -22.25
CA ILE A 73 -27.35 9.05 -21.21
C ILE A 73 -28.89 9.01 -21.26
N THR A 74 -29.53 8.77 -20.12
CA THR A 74 -30.99 8.91 -19.99
C THR A 74 -31.33 10.34 -19.53
N VAL A 75 -32.53 10.79 -19.88
CA VAL A 75 -32.98 12.20 -19.80
C VAL A 75 -32.91 12.81 -18.38
N THR A 76 -32.66 12.01 -17.36
CA THR A 76 -32.68 12.40 -15.94
C THR A 76 -31.31 12.60 -15.29
N SER A 77 -30.18 12.46 -16.01
CA SER A 77 -28.85 12.66 -15.39
C SER A 77 -27.78 13.15 -16.37
N GLU A 78 -26.84 13.97 -15.87
CA GLU A 78 -25.67 14.48 -16.61
C GLU A 78 -24.52 13.43 -16.71
N HIS A 79 -24.74 12.22 -16.18
CA HIS A 79 -23.75 11.15 -16.07
C HIS A 79 -24.10 9.95 -16.96
N CYS A 80 -23.08 9.19 -17.37
CA CYS A 80 -23.26 7.99 -18.19
C CYS A 80 -23.95 6.88 -17.39
N GLU A 81 -25.20 6.55 -17.72
CA GLU A 81 -25.93 5.49 -17.01
C GLU A 81 -25.69 4.10 -17.63
N GLU A 82 -25.55 4.02 -18.96
CA GLU A 82 -25.23 2.77 -19.66
C GLU A 82 -23.98 2.93 -20.52
N PHE A 83 -22.92 2.22 -20.16
CA PHE A 83 -21.66 2.23 -20.92
C PHE A 83 -21.49 0.91 -21.65
N TYR A 84 -21.23 1.01 -22.95
CA TYR A 84 -21.07 -0.12 -23.85
C TYR A 84 -19.66 -0.11 -24.42
N VAL A 85 -18.98 -1.25 -24.38
CA VAL A 85 -17.66 -1.46 -24.98
C VAL A 85 -17.82 -2.39 -26.15
N THR A 86 -17.44 -1.95 -27.34
CA THR A 86 -17.40 -2.81 -28.52
C THR A 86 -15.98 -3.30 -28.74
N CYS A 87 -15.82 -4.61 -28.65
CA CYS A 87 -14.57 -5.32 -28.91
C CYS A 87 -14.58 -5.91 -30.31
N GLU A 88 -13.40 -5.93 -30.92
CA GLU A 88 -13.12 -6.60 -32.18
C GLU A 88 -12.04 -7.66 -31.92
N CYS A 89 -12.38 -8.93 -32.16
CA CYS A 89 -11.49 -10.06 -31.90
C CYS A 89 -11.39 -10.99 -33.11
N ASN A 90 -10.19 -11.50 -33.40
CA ASN A 90 -9.91 -12.35 -34.56
C ASN A 90 -9.91 -13.87 -34.26
N HIS A 91 -10.32 -14.27 -33.06
CA HIS A 91 -10.33 -15.67 -32.63
C HIS A 91 -11.62 -16.02 -31.90
N LEU A 92 -12.24 -17.13 -32.29
CA LEU A 92 -13.41 -17.69 -31.60
C LEU A 92 -13.03 -18.18 -30.19
N SER A 93 -13.54 -17.50 -29.17
CA SER A 93 -13.36 -17.87 -27.77
C SER A 93 -14.42 -17.21 -26.88
N THR A 94 -14.33 -17.42 -25.58
CA THR A 94 -15.02 -16.61 -24.57
C THR A 94 -14.36 -15.25 -24.46
N TYR A 95 -15.15 -14.19 -24.44
CA TYR A 95 -14.66 -12.82 -24.38
C TYR A 95 -15.05 -12.16 -23.06
N ALA A 96 -14.18 -11.29 -22.56
CA ALA A 96 -14.41 -10.44 -21.42
C ALA A 96 -13.82 -9.05 -21.67
N VAL A 97 -14.36 -8.04 -21.01
CA VAL A 97 -13.76 -6.70 -20.95
C VAL A 97 -13.16 -6.54 -19.56
N ILE A 98 -11.84 -6.39 -19.52
CA ILE A 98 -11.09 -6.11 -18.30
C ILE A 98 -10.93 -4.59 -18.20
N ILE A 99 -11.14 -4.06 -17.01
CA ILE A 99 -11.20 -2.63 -16.74
C ILE A 99 -10.43 -2.33 -15.46
N ASP A 100 -9.57 -1.33 -15.51
CA ASP A 100 -8.97 -0.79 -14.29
C ASP A 100 -9.98 0.14 -13.61
N ILE A 101 -10.10 -0.03 -12.30
CA ILE A 101 -10.93 0.83 -11.47
C ILE A 101 -10.09 2.06 -11.15
N ALA A 102 -10.42 3.22 -11.75
CA ALA A 102 -9.63 4.44 -11.62
C ALA A 102 -9.77 5.06 -10.24
N ASP A 103 -10.98 4.98 -9.67
CA ASP A 103 -11.21 5.38 -8.28
C ASP A 103 -11.54 4.16 -7.46
N GLY A 104 -10.81 3.96 -6.36
CA GLY A 104 -10.94 2.88 -5.38
C GLY A 104 -12.33 2.69 -4.74
N THR A 105 -13.40 3.22 -5.31
CA THR A 105 -14.82 3.08 -4.98
C THR A 105 -15.38 1.65 -5.06
N ALA A 106 -14.84 0.78 -5.91
CA ALA A 106 -15.16 -0.65 -5.85
C ALA A 106 -14.31 -1.41 -4.80
N LEU A 107 -13.20 -0.80 -4.38
CA LEU A 107 -12.41 -1.24 -3.23
C LEU A 107 -12.91 -0.57 -1.94
N LEU A 108 -13.87 0.36 -1.99
CA LEU A 108 -14.30 1.15 -0.85
C LEU A 108 -14.75 0.28 0.34
N PRO A 109 -15.59 -0.77 0.19
CA PRO A 109 -15.97 -1.59 1.35
C PRO A 109 -14.77 -2.32 1.96
N ALA A 110 -13.86 -2.82 1.12
CA ALA A 110 -12.68 -3.57 1.58
C ALA A 110 -11.58 -2.66 2.15
N ILE A 111 -11.38 -1.46 1.59
CA ILE A 111 -10.45 -0.44 2.09
C ILE A 111 -11.00 0.17 3.38
N THR A 112 -12.30 0.49 3.46
CA THR A 112 -12.88 1.08 4.68
C THR A 112 -12.76 0.13 5.87
N ASP A 113 -12.91 -1.18 5.63
CA ASP A 113 -12.73 -2.18 6.67
C ASP A 113 -11.26 -2.28 7.11
N MET A 114 -10.32 -2.28 6.16
CA MET A 114 -8.88 -2.35 6.47
C MET A 114 -8.35 -1.07 7.14
N GLU A 115 -8.83 0.09 6.72
CA GLU A 115 -8.49 1.39 7.31
C GLU A 115 -9.04 1.48 8.73
N ALA A 116 -10.31 1.14 8.95
CA ALA A 116 -10.93 1.13 10.28
C ALA A 116 -10.20 0.19 11.25
N VAL A 117 -9.87 -1.03 10.80
CA VAL A 117 -9.09 -1.98 11.61
C VAL A 117 -7.71 -1.41 11.94
N THR A 118 -7.03 -0.79 10.98
CA THR A 118 -5.71 -0.18 11.20
C THR A 118 -5.77 0.95 12.24
N TYR A 119 -6.77 1.83 12.16
CA TYR A 119 -6.95 2.90 13.16
C TYR A 119 -7.26 2.34 14.56
N VAL A 120 -8.15 1.35 14.67
CA VAL A 120 -8.49 0.74 15.97
C VAL A 120 -7.27 0.06 16.60
N LEU A 121 -6.52 -0.71 15.83
CA LEU A 121 -5.32 -1.39 16.31
C LEU A 121 -4.22 -0.39 16.69
N THR A 122 -4.02 0.66 15.88
CA THR A 122 -3.00 1.69 16.15
C THR A 122 -3.33 2.48 17.41
N THR A 123 -4.60 2.90 17.58
CA THR A 123 -5.03 3.63 18.79
C THR A 123 -4.94 2.75 20.03
N PHE A 124 -5.30 1.47 19.94
CA PHE A 124 -5.11 0.52 21.03
C PHE A 124 -3.63 0.34 21.40
N SER A 125 -2.75 0.19 20.40
CA SER A 125 -1.29 0.12 20.60
C SER A 125 -0.75 1.35 21.33
N LEU A 126 -1.15 2.56 20.88
CA LEU A 126 -0.78 3.83 21.50
C LEU A 126 -1.16 3.88 23.00
N MET A 127 -2.35 3.40 23.36
CA MET A 127 -2.79 3.35 24.76
C MET A 127 -1.94 2.42 25.61
N LEU A 128 -1.60 1.23 25.09
CA LEU A 128 -0.74 0.27 25.79
C LEU A 128 0.69 0.80 25.97
N MET A 129 1.24 1.47 24.96
CA MET A 129 2.56 2.10 25.03
C MET A 129 2.60 3.23 26.05
N LEU A 130 1.56 4.07 26.08
CA LEU A 130 1.44 5.16 27.04
C LEU A 130 1.35 4.64 28.48
N LEU A 131 0.58 3.57 28.70
CA LEU A 131 0.51 2.90 30.00
C LEU A 131 1.89 2.36 30.42
N SER A 132 2.57 1.67 29.50
CA SER A 132 3.91 1.11 29.74
C SER A 132 4.93 2.18 30.08
N PHE A 133 4.91 3.30 29.35
CA PHE A 133 5.75 4.47 29.64
C PHE A 133 5.49 5.01 31.05
N PHE A 134 4.23 5.20 31.43
CA PHE A 134 3.86 5.72 32.75
C PHE A 134 4.30 4.80 33.89
N VAL A 135 4.13 3.48 33.72
CA VAL A 135 4.59 2.48 34.70
C VAL A 135 6.12 2.52 34.84
N LEU A 136 6.86 2.48 33.73
CA LEU A 136 8.33 2.50 33.80
C LEU A 136 8.88 3.82 34.36
N PHE A 137 8.19 4.93 34.13
CA PHE A 137 8.58 6.25 34.64
C PHE A 137 8.30 6.42 36.14
N THR A 138 7.11 6.04 36.61
CA THR A 138 6.65 6.28 37.99
C THR A 138 7.34 5.35 38.99
N PHE A 139 7.61 4.11 38.60
CA PHE A 139 8.19 3.12 39.49
C PHE A 139 9.72 3.27 39.55
N LYS A 140 10.22 4.12 40.46
CA LYS A 140 11.66 4.35 40.71
C LYS A 140 12.46 3.06 40.90
N ARG A 141 11.86 2.02 41.46
CA ARG A 141 12.49 0.70 41.67
C ARG A 141 12.88 0.01 40.35
N LEU A 142 12.24 0.37 39.24
CA LEU A 142 12.55 -0.13 37.90
C LEU A 142 13.57 0.77 37.17
N GLN A 143 14.11 1.83 37.77
CA GLN A 143 15.05 2.71 37.07
C GLN A 143 16.45 2.06 36.98
N CYS A 144 16.71 1.37 35.87
CA CYS A 144 18.02 0.88 35.45
C CYS A 144 18.33 1.33 34.01
N ASN A 145 19.57 1.14 33.55
CA ASN A 145 19.96 1.48 32.19
C ASN A 145 19.10 0.75 31.14
N TRP A 146 18.79 -0.53 31.35
CA TRP A 146 17.93 -1.32 30.46
C TRP A 146 16.51 -0.73 30.35
N ASN A 147 15.89 -0.39 31.47
CA ASN A 147 14.56 0.25 31.47
C ASN A 147 14.62 1.67 30.90
N SER A 148 15.72 2.39 31.06
CA SER A 148 15.92 3.70 30.43
C SER A 148 16.03 3.59 28.90
N ILE A 149 16.71 2.55 28.38
CA ILE A 149 16.74 2.24 26.94
C ILE A 149 15.33 1.90 26.44
N ARG A 150 14.63 1.00 27.15
CA ARG A 150 13.23 0.61 26.83
C ARG A 150 12.28 1.81 26.80
N ILE A 151 12.41 2.74 27.76
CA ILE A 151 11.60 3.97 27.80
C ILE A 151 11.85 4.82 26.56
N ASN A 152 13.12 5.01 26.16
CA ASN A 152 13.43 5.80 24.96
C ASN A 152 12.91 5.13 23.68
N LEU A 153 13.04 3.80 23.58
CA LEU A 153 12.48 3.04 22.45
C LEU A 153 10.96 3.20 22.36
N ILE A 154 10.24 2.97 23.46
CA ILE A 154 8.78 3.14 23.54
C ILE A 154 8.40 4.59 23.19
N PHE A 155 9.14 5.57 23.69
CA PHE A 155 8.91 6.97 23.39
C PHE A 155 9.08 7.27 21.90
N THR A 156 10.15 6.80 21.26
CA THR A 156 10.36 7.01 19.82
C THR A 156 9.27 6.38 18.96
N ILE A 157 8.88 5.13 19.25
CA ILE A 157 7.79 4.45 18.54
C ILE A 157 6.46 5.19 18.75
N PHE A 158 6.19 5.67 19.97
CA PHE A 158 4.96 6.41 20.26
C PHE A 158 4.85 7.69 19.41
N ILE A 159 5.97 8.41 19.25
CA ILE A 159 6.00 9.60 18.39
C ILE A 159 5.81 9.24 16.91
N VAL A 160 6.39 8.13 16.44
CA VAL A 160 6.16 7.62 15.07
C VAL A 160 4.68 7.32 14.84
N ASP A 161 4.07 6.55 15.72
CA ASP A 161 2.66 6.15 15.60
C ASP A 161 1.73 7.36 15.68
N LEU A 162 2.02 8.31 16.57
CA LEU A 162 1.30 9.59 16.66
C LEU A 162 1.45 10.42 15.38
N ALA A 163 2.67 10.53 14.85
CA ALA A 163 2.93 11.25 13.60
C ALA A 163 2.23 10.60 12.40
N TYR A 164 2.16 9.26 12.36
CA TYR A 164 1.41 8.51 11.36
C TYR A 164 -0.09 8.83 11.41
N VAL A 165 -0.71 8.75 12.60
CA VAL A 165 -2.14 9.06 12.79
C VAL A 165 -2.47 10.52 12.45
N ILE A 166 -1.57 11.46 12.76
CA ILE A 166 -1.76 12.88 12.39
C ILE A 166 -1.54 13.10 10.88
N GLY A 167 -0.53 12.45 10.29
CA GLY A 167 -0.07 12.66 8.92
C GLY A 167 -0.98 12.04 7.85
N ILE A 168 -1.65 10.92 8.16
CA ILE A 168 -2.49 10.20 7.20
C ILE A 168 -3.71 11.03 6.73
N ASN A 169 -4.29 11.87 7.61
CA ASN A 169 -5.53 12.61 7.33
C ASN A 169 -5.34 14.14 7.20
N LYS A 170 -4.10 14.65 7.25
CA LYS A 170 -3.79 16.09 7.17
C LYS A 170 -2.83 16.39 6.01
N THR A 171 -3.39 16.79 4.88
CA THR A 171 -2.65 17.16 3.65
C THR A 171 -2.38 18.66 3.50
N SER A 172 -2.86 19.49 4.44
CA SER A 172 -2.73 20.96 4.38
C SER A 172 -2.33 21.54 5.73
N PRO A 173 -1.37 22.49 5.81
CA PRO A 173 -0.56 23.11 4.73
C PRO A 173 0.66 22.28 4.28
N LYS A 174 1.15 22.49 3.05
CA LYS A 174 2.31 21.77 2.46
C LYS A 174 3.57 21.76 3.34
N LEU A 175 3.80 22.86 4.07
CA LEU A 175 4.93 22.99 5.00
C LEU A 175 4.80 22.02 6.18
N PHE A 176 3.61 21.94 6.78
CA PHE A 176 3.34 21.02 7.90
C PHE A 176 3.55 19.58 7.45
N CYS A 177 3.15 19.27 6.22
CA CYS A 177 3.37 17.96 5.69
C CYS A 177 4.86 17.61 5.52
N ARG A 178 5.65 18.53 4.93
CA ARG A 178 7.10 18.32 4.79
C ARG A 178 7.77 18.11 6.15
N LEU A 179 7.33 18.83 7.18
CA LEU A 179 7.82 18.66 8.55
C LEU A 179 7.47 17.30 9.14
N ILE A 180 6.25 16.81 8.95
CA ILE A 180 5.85 15.46 9.36
C ILE A 180 6.71 14.40 8.67
N ALA A 181 6.91 14.51 7.36
CA ALA A 181 7.73 13.55 6.61
C ALA A 181 9.17 13.50 7.15
N ILE A 182 9.81 14.65 7.35
CA ILE A 182 11.18 14.72 7.90
C ILE A 182 11.21 14.18 9.34
N ALA A 183 10.24 14.56 10.17
CA ALA A 183 10.16 14.10 11.55
C ALA A 183 10.00 12.57 11.60
N LEU A 184 9.10 12.03 10.80
CA LEU A 184 8.82 10.60 10.69
C LEU A 184 10.08 9.83 10.26
N HIS A 185 10.80 10.32 9.25
CA HIS A 185 12.07 9.73 8.85
C HIS A 185 13.09 9.72 10.00
N TYR A 186 13.26 10.84 10.70
CA TYR A 186 14.14 10.93 11.87
C TYR A 186 13.75 9.96 12.99
N PHE A 187 12.47 9.91 13.35
CA PHE A 187 12.02 9.02 14.44
C PHE A 187 12.09 7.54 14.06
N TYR A 188 11.89 7.18 12.79
CA TYR A 188 12.15 5.81 12.33
C TYR A 188 13.64 5.45 12.46
N MET A 189 14.55 6.31 11.99
CA MET A 189 15.99 6.08 12.14
C MET A 189 16.42 6.03 13.62
N ALA A 190 15.83 6.88 14.47
CA ALA A 190 16.04 6.83 15.91
C ALA A 190 15.52 5.53 16.53
N CYS A 191 14.34 5.05 16.11
CA CYS A 191 13.80 3.76 16.55
C CYS A 191 14.76 2.60 16.20
N PHE A 192 15.26 2.55 14.96
CA PHE A 192 16.26 1.56 14.56
C PHE A 192 17.54 1.64 15.40
N ALA A 193 18.04 2.85 15.68
CA ALA A 193 19.22 3.04 16.52
C ALA A 193 18.97 2.58 17.97
N TRP A 194 17.82 2.90 18.56
CA TRP A 194 17.44 2.44 19.90
C TRP A 194 17.22 0.94 19.99
N LEU A 195 16.62 0.32 18.96
CA LEU A 195 16.52 -1.14 18.84
C LEU A 195 17.91 -1.77 18.80
N PHE A 196 18.82 -1.22 17.99
CA PHE A 196 20.20 -1.72 17.91
C PHE A 196 20.93 -1.60 19.25
N ILE A 197 20.81 -0.45 19.92
CA ILE A 197 21.36 -0.21 21.26
C ILE A 197 20.80 -1.22 22.27
N GLU A 198 19.50 -1.49 22.22
CA GLU A 198 18.86 -2.45 23.09
C GLU A 198 19.41 -3.87 22.89
N MET A 199 19.53 -4.30 21.63
CA MET A 199 20.11 -5.60 21.29
C MET A 199 21.56 -5.70 21.74
N LEU A 200 22.36 -4.65 21.53
CA LEU A 200 23.74 -4.57 22.02
C LEU A 200 23.80 -4.62 23.55
N HIS A 201 22.89 -3.92 24.24
CA HIS A 201 22.86 -3.91 25.70
C HIS A 201 22.51 -5.29 26.28
N ILE A 202 21.53 -5.97 25.68
CA ILE A 202 21.16 -7.35 26.05
C ILE A 202 22.33 -8.30 25.76
N TYR A 203 22.97 -8.17 24.60
CA TYR A 203 24.15 -8.97 24.26
C TYR A 203 25.25 -8.82 25.31
N ARG A 204 25.61 -7.58 25.66
CA ARG A 204 26.62 -7.30 26.69
C ARG A 204 26.22 -7.84 28.06
N MET A 205 24.94 -7.73 28.43
CA MET A 205 24.42 -8.29 29.68
C MET A 205 24.58 -9.81 29.77
N LEU A 206 24.51 -10.51 28.63
CA LEU A 206 24.69 -11.97 28.56
C LEU A 206 26.18 -12.37 28.55
N THR A 207 27.05 -11.57 27.94
CA THR A 207 28.47 -11.93 27.76
C THR A 207 29.38 -11.44 28.87
N GLU A 208 29.13 -10.25 29.44
CA GLU A 208 29.97 -9.65 30.46
C GLU A 208 29.47 -10.07 31.86
N LYS A 209 30.40 -10.51 32.72
CA LYS A 209 30.08 -10.87 34.12
C LYS A 209 29.82 -9.65 35.03
N GLN A 210 30.03 -8.43 34.52
CA GLN A 210 29.93 -7.17 35.27
C GLN A 210 28.50 -6.60 35.20
N THR A 211 28.06 -5.90 36.24
CA THR A 211 26.75 -5.24 36.29
C THR A 211 26.66 -4.00 35.37
N ILE A 212 26.38 -4.20 34.08
CA ILE A 212 26.24 -3.12 33.07
C ILE A 212 25.01 -2.22 33.30
N ASN A 213 24.06 -2.68 34.13
CA ASN A 213 22.79 -2.00 34.38
C ASN A 213 22.91 -0.64 35.09
N TYR A 214 24.06 -0.30 35.66
CA TYR A 214 24.31 0.94 36.39
C TYR A 214 25.55 1.64 35.82
N GLY A 215 25.35 2.74 35.11
CA GLY A 215 26.41 3.43 34.38
C GLY A 215 25.91 4.69 33.66
N SER A 216 26.81 5.43 33.02
CA SER A 216 26.44 6.67 32.32
C SER A 216 25.68 6.38 31.02
N MET A 217 24.45 6.89 30.92
CA MET A 217 23.63 6.75 29.71
C MET A 217 24.00 7.69 28.56
N LYS A 218 24.97 8.60 28.77
CA LYS A 218 25.34 9.65 27.80
C LYS A 218 25.74 9.09 26.43
N PHE A 219 26.50 8.00 26.42
CA PHE A 219 26.93 7.34 25.17
C PHE A 219 25.75 6.78 24.38
N TYR A 220 24.80 6.12 25.06
CA TYR A 220 23.59 5.58 24.42
C TYR A 220 22.73 6.68 23.82
N TYR A 221 22.57 7.81 24.50
CA TYR A 221 21.83 8.97 23.95
C TYR A 221 22.50 9.57 22.71
N LEU A 222 23.83 9.59 22.66
CA LEU A 222 24.57 10.08 21.50
C LEU A 222 24.36 9.17 20.28
N LEU A 223 24.43 7.85 20.46
CA LEU A 223 24.13 6.91 19.36
C LEU A 223 22.65 6.87 18.99
N GLY A 224 21.74 6.95 19.97
CA GLY A 224 20.31 6.77 19.76
C GLY A 224 19.59 7.98 19.13
N TYR A 225 20.14 9.19 19.28
CA TYR A 225 19.53 10.42 18.75
C TYR A 225 20.44 11.21 17.81
N VAL A 226 21.71 11.42 18.17
CA VAL A 226 22.61 12.29 17.39
C VAL A 226 22.99 11.64 16.07
N LEU A 227 23.34 10.34 16.08
CA LEU A 227 23.72 9.62 14.87
C LEU A 227 22.58 9.57 13.83
N PRO A 228 21.33 9.20 14.19
CA PRO A 228 20.17 9.35 13.31
C PRO A 228 20.02 10.79 12.78
N GLY A 229 20.14 11.80 13.65
CA GLY A 229 20.02 13.20 13.24
C GLY A 229 21.02 13.62 12.17
N ILE A 230 22.27 13.13 12.24
CA ILE A 230 23.29 13.39 11.23
C ILE A 230 22.93 12.74 9.90
N VAL A 231 22.54 11.45 9.90
CA VAL A 231 22.18 10.72 8.68
C VAL A 231 21.00 11.38 7.97
N VAL A 232 19.95 11.73 8.72
CA VAL A 232 18.77 12.40 8.17
C VAL A 232 19.07 13.82 7.72
N GLY A 233 19.88 14.55 8.48
CA GLY A 233 20.32 15.90 8.10
C GLY A 233 21.08 15.91 6.78
N LEU A 234 21.97 14.93 6.58
CA LEU A 234 22.69 14.74 5.31
C LEU A 234 21.74 14.34 4.17
N ALA A 235 20.82 13.41 4.42
CA ALA A 235 19.83 12.98 3.43
C ALA A 235 18.94 14.16 2.96
N VAL A 236 18.43 14.97 3.90
CA VAL A 236 17.61 16.15 3.57
C VAL A 236 18.44 17.25 2.92
N GLY A 237 19.70 17.44 3.35
CA GLY A 237 20.60 18.45 2.81
C GLY A 237 21.02 18.17 1.36
N LEU A 238 21.16 16.90 0.98
CA LEU A 238 21.52 16.49 -0.39
C LEU A 238 20.30 16.44 -1.33
N TYR A 239 19.09 16.24 -0.81
CA TYR A 239 17.85 16.15 -1.57
C TYR A 239 16.87 17.28 -1.21
N THR A 240 17.17 18.50 -1.64
CA THR A 240 16.32 19.68 -1.39
C THR A 240 14.98 19.64 -2.14
N ASP A 241 14.90 18.85 -3.21
CA ASP A 241 13.79 18.82 -4.19
C ASP A 241 12.82 17.65 -4.00
N ALA A 242 12.92 16.91 -2.89
CA ALA A 242 11.96 15.86 -2.54
C ALA A 242 10.59 16.46 -2.17
N ASN A 243 9.83 16.87 -3.18
CA ASN A 243 8.43 17.22 -3.06
C ASN A 243 7.66 15.97 -2.61
N GLY A 244 7.18 15.97 -1.37
CA GLY A 244 6.23 14.97 -0.88
C GLY A 244 5.02 14.87 -1.82
N ASN A 245 4.53 13.65 -2.03
CA ASN A 245 3.41 13.38 -2.93
C ASN A 245 2.20 14.26 -2.56
N ALA A 246 1.50 14.82 -3.57
CA ALA A 246 0.43 15.80 -3.36
C ALA A 246 -0.81 15.23 -2.63
N SER A 247 -0.91 13.90 -2.51
CA SER A 247 -2.09 13.22 -1.97
C SER A 247 -1.94 12.73 -0.53
N PHE A 248 -0.71 12.51 -0.03
CA PHE A 248 -0.48 11.97 1.31
C PHE A 248 0.78 12.52 1.96
N CYS A 249 0.71 12.71 3.27
CA CYS A 249 1.84 13.20 4.04
C CYS A 249 2.80 12.10 4.52
N TRP A 250 3.27 11.31 3.57
CA TRP A 250 4.15 10.18 3.82
C TRP A 250 5.39 10.26 2.94
N LEU A 251 6.46 9.60 3.38
CA LEU A 251 7.67 9.46 2.59
C LEU A 251 7.39 8.67 1.31
N VAL A 252 7.69 9.24 0.15
CA VAL A 252 7.60 8.51 -1.12
C VAL A 252 8.62 7.37 -1.09
N THR A 253 8.15 6.13 -1.09
CA THR A 253 8.96 4.91 -1.25
C THR A 253 9.33 4.73 -2.73
N SER A 254 9.84 5.77 -3.37
CA SER A 254 10.49 5.59 -4.67
C SER A 254 11.80 4.83 -4.42
N GLU A 255 12.13 3.92 -5.35
CA GLU A 255 13.22 2.94 -5.28
C GLU A 255 14.55 3.49 -4.72
N THR A 256 14.87 4.77 -4.94
CA THR A 256 16.10 5.41 -4.47
C THR A 256 16.09 5.81 -2.98
N PHE A 257 14.92 6.06 -2.39
CA PHE A 257 14.82 6.56 -1.02
C PHE A 257 14.83 5.42 0.02
N ILE A 258 14.41 4.21 -0.36
CA ILE A 258 14.48 3.00 0.50
C ILE A 258 15.94 2.70 0.92
N TRP A 259 16.91 2.94 0.04
CA TRP A 259 18.34 2.72 0.34
C TRP A 259 18.87 3.65 1.43
N SER A 260 18.27 4.82 1.67
CA SER A 260 18.67 5.71 2.78
C SER A 260 18.34 5.14 4.16
N PHE A 261 17.39 4.19 4.25
CA PHE A 261 17.10 3.45 5.47
C PHE A 261 18.05 2.27 5.69
N ALA A 262 18.69 1.76 4.62
CA ALA A 262 19.62 0.64 4.69
C ALA A 262 21.04 1.07 5.14
N GLY A 263 21.37 2.36 5.01
CA GLY A 263 22.69 2.93 5.34
C GLY A 263 23.55 3.16 4.10
#